data_AF-A0A2N8PPQ3-F1
#
_entry.id   AF-A0A2N8PPQ3-F1
#
_cell.length_a   1.000
_cell.length_b   1.000
_cell.length_c   1.000
_cell.angle_alpha   90.00
_cell.angle_beta   90.00
_cell.angle_gamma   90.00
#
_symmetry.space_group_name_H-M   'P 1'
#
loop_
_entity.id
_entity.type
_entity.pdbx_description
1 polymer ?
#
loop_
_entity_poly.entity_id
_entity_poly.type
_entity_poly.pdbx_seq_one_letter_code
_entity_poly.pdbx_strand_id
1 'polypeptide(L)'
;MWAGSPAPGRRGGAEPPGAGDIRGVDALATVKADIAAGQATADGPEAMDEATRAKVAHCTAIGAGCPVRTPEYHDLTGDGRNELIIGIDMDDGFCSLRVYTLRGGKPVRVMAYPAAVHSVQVSGRDLILWEDTATPDYQQRTVYAWDAGQRTMEFQSQEYRRVRGAGSSPPAKGGS
;
A
#
# COMPACT_ATOMS: atom_id res chain seq x y z
N MET A 1 21.21 34.94 -20.82
CA MET A 1 22.28 34.16 -20.17
C MET A 1 22.13 34.29 -18.67
N TRP A 2 21.38 33.37 -18.05
CA TRP A 2 21.22 33.28 -16.59
C TRP A 2 21.82 31.96 -16.12
N ALA A 3 22.80 32.05 -15.24
CA ALA A 3 23.42 30.91 -14.57
C ALA A 3 22.48 30.46 -13.43
N GLY A 4 22.02 29.21 -13.49
CA GLY A 4 21.31 28.58 -12.38
C GLY A 4 22.31 28.18 -11.29
N SER A 5 22.06 28.63 -10.07
CA SER A 5 22.76 28.14 -8.87
C SER A 5 22.54 26.64 -8.70
N PRO A 6 23.55 25.84 -8.30
CA PRO A 6 23.33 24.44 -8.00
C PRO A 6 22.52 24.29 -6.70
N ALA A 7 21.56 23.37 -6.72
CA ALA A 7 20.81 22.98 -5.53
C ALA A 7 21.75 22.37 -4.47
N PRO A 8 21.54 22.63 -3.16
CA PRO A 8 22.34 22.00 -2.13
C PRO A 8 22.09 20.49 -2.12
N GLY A 9 23.17 19.71 -2.20
CA GLY A 9 23.13 18.25 -2.18
C GLY A 9 22.45 17.73 -0.91
N ARG A 10 21.55 16.75 -1.08
CA ARG A 10 20.98 15.98 0.03
C ARG A 10 22.11 15.26 0.77
N ARG A 11 22.45 15.75 1.96
CA ARG A 11 23.15 14.94 2.95
C ARG A 11 22.16 13.92 3.48
N GLY A 12 22.33 12.65 3.12
CA GLY A 12 21.73 11.54 3.84
C GLY A 12 22.24 11.58 5.28
N GLY A 13 21.38 11.98 6.21
CA GLY A 13 21.66 11.78 7.62
C GLY A 13 21.38 10.33 7.95
N ALA A 14 22.42 9.52 8.10
CA ALA A 14 22.27 8.20 8.72
C ALA A 14 21.86 8.43 10.18
N GLU A 15 20.66 7.98 10.54
CA GLU A 15 20.22 7.95 11.94
C GLU A 15 21.11 6.99 12.75
N PRO A 16 21.25 7.19 14.08
CA PRO A 16 22.17 6.42 14.89
C PRO A 16 21.88 4.91 14.85
N PRO A 17 22.91 4.06 14.99
CA PRO A 17 22.73 2.62 15.17
C PRO A 17 21.86 2.37 16.41
N GLY A 18 20.68 1.76 16.21
CA GLY A 18 19.74 1.46 17.30
C GLY A 18 18.27 1.66 16.97
N ALA A 19 17.93 2.27 15.83
CA ALA A 19 16.52 2.51 15.45
C ALA A 19 15.71 1.23 15.15
N GLY A 20 16.34 0.06 15.08
CA GLY A 20 15.70 -1.21 14.72
C GLY A 20 15.43 -1.34 13.21
N ASP A 21 15.10 -2.56 12.77
CA ASP A 21 14.57 -2.85 11.43
C ASP A 21 13.08 -3.18 11.58
N ILE A 22 12.22 -2.64 10.71
CA ILE A 22 10.79 -2.94 10.74
C ILE A 22 10.51 -4.43 10.54
N ARG A 23 11.42 -5.17 9.91
CA ARG A 23 11.30 -6.65 9.79
C ARG A 23 11.32 -7.37 11.14
N GLY A 24 11.84 -6.72 12.19
CA GLY A 24 11.85 -7.26 13.55
C GLY A 24 10.55 -7.03 14.33
N VAL A 25 9.58 -6.29 13.78
CA VAL A 25 8.30 -6.03 14.46
C VAL A 25 7.31 -7.15 14.18
N ASP A 26 6.43 -7.41 15.15
CA ASP A 26 5.29 -8.29 14.92
C ASP A 26 4.24 -7.56 14.06
N ALA A 27 4.13 -7.97 12.79
CA ALA A 27 3.23 -7.36 11.82
C ALA A 27 1.75 -7.51 12.24
N LEU A 28 1.35 -8.64 12.83
CA LEU A 28 -0.03 -8.84 13.28
C LEU A 28 -0.33 -7.95 14.49
N ALA A 29 0.59 -7.90 15.46
CA ALA A 29 0.44 -7.03 16.62
C ALA A 29 0.40 -5.54 16.20
N THR A 30 1.18 -5.16 15.18
CA THR A 30 1.17 -3.82 14.60
C THR A 30 -0.20 -3.47 14.03
N VAL A 31 -0.77 -4.35 13.18
CA VAL A 31 -2.12 -4.15 12.62
C VAL A 31 -3.18 -4.09 13.71
N LYS A 32 -3.13 -4.99 14.71
CA LYS A 32 -4.08 -4.99 15.83
C LYS A 32 -4.01 -3.68 16.63
N ALA A 33 -2.80 -3.20 16.94
CA ALA A 33 -2.61 -1.97 17.68
C ALA A 33 -3.13 -0.75 16.90
N ASP A 34 -2.91 -0.71 15.59
CA ASP A 34 -3.37 0.36 14.71
C ASP A 34 -4.91 0.37 14.56
N ILE A 35 -5.55 -0.79 14.44
CA ILE A 35 -7.02 -0.91 14.50
C ILE A 35 -7.55 -0.44 15.86
N ALA A 36 -6.94 -0.88 16.96
CA ALA A 36 -7.35 -0.51 18.32
C ALA A 36 -7.17 0.99 18.63
N ALA A 37 -6.21 1.66 17.97
CA ALA A 37 -6.00 3.10 18.09
C ALA A 37 -7.12 3.93 17.45
N GLY A 38 -8.10 3.30 16.79
CA GLY A 38 -9.31 3.96 16.31
C GLY A 38 -9.09 4.87 15.10
N GLN A 39 -7.95 4.75 14.42
CA GLN A 39 -7.71 5.50 13.17
C GLN A 39 -8.39 4.87 11.95
N ALA A 40 -9.00 3.69 12.11
CA ALA A 40 -9.81 3.00 11.10
C ALA A 40 -11.27 2.88 11.60
N THR A 41 -11.94 4.02 11.76
CA THR A 41 -13.37 4.09 12.09
C THR A 41 -14.23 3.50 10.97
N ALA A 42 -15.46 3.07 11.29
CA ALA A 42 -16.39 2.52 10.28
C ALA A 42 -16.75 3.54 9.18
N ASP A 43 -16.67 4.83 9.52
CA ASP A 43 -16.91 5.95 8.60
C ASP A 43 -15.59 6.74 8.44
N GLY A 44 -15.13 6.88 7.19
CA GLY A 44 -13.92 7.62 6.86
C GLY A 44 -13.20 7.09 5.61
N PRO A 45 -12.25 7.85 5.04
CA PRO A 45 -11.53 7.45 3.82
C PRO A 45 -10.62 6.22 4.03
N GLU A 46 -10.36 5.84 5.28
CA GLU A 46 -9.53 4.69 5.67
C GLU A 46 -10.35 3.59 6.35
N ALA A 47 -11.68 3.63 6.18
CA ALA A 47 -12.60 2.78 6.90
C ALA A 47 -12.36 1.29 6.68
N MET A 48 -12.67 0.53 7.72
CA MET A 48 -12.70 -0.93 7.74
C MET A 48 -13.97 -1.33 8.47
N ASP A 49 -14.68 -2.34 7.96
CA ASP A 49 -15.93 -2.79 8.58
C ASP A 49 -15.67 -3.46 9.94
N GLU A 50 -16.68 -3.44 10.81
CA GLU A 50 -16.57 -3.99 12.17
C GLU A 50 -16.32 -5.51 12.18
N ALA A 51 -16.88 -6.25 11.21
CA ALA A 51 -16.69 -7.69 11.15
C ALA A 51 -15.23 -8.04 10.83
N THR A 52 -14.61 -7.32 9.90
CA THR A 52 -13.18 -7.46 9.60
C THR A 52 -12.32 -7.08 10.80
N ARG A 53 -12.59 -5.96 11.48
CA ARG A 53 -11.87 -5.58 12.72
C ARG A 53 -11.95 -6.68 13.78
N ALA A 54 -13.14 -7.25 14.00
CA ALA A 54 -13.35 -8.33 14.95
C ALA A 54 -12.59 -9.61 14.55
N LYS A 55 -12.59 -9.99 13.27
CA LYS A 55 -11.81 -11.14 12.76
C LYS A 55 -10.32 -10.93 12.99
N VAL A 56 -9.78 -9.75 12.66
CA VAL A 56 -8.36 -9.43 12.90
C VAL A 56 -8.00 -9.54 14.38
N ALA A 57 -8.86 -9.04 15.28
CA ALA A 57 -8.63 -9.11 16.72
C ALA A 57 -8.47 -10.56 17.21
N HIS A 58 -9.21 -11.51 16.62
CA HIS A 58 -9.16 -12.94 16.97
C HIS A 58 -7.99 -13.70 16.33
N CYS A 59 -7.29 -13.15 15.34
CA CYS A 59 -6.16 -13.83 14.72
C CYS A 59 -5.05 -14.13 15.75
N THR A 60 -4.52 -15.34 15.75
CA THR A 60 -3.32 -15.69 16.53
C THR A 60 -2.05 -15.69 15.68
N ALA A 61 -2.18 -15.78 14.36
CA ALA A 61 -1.10 -15.69 13.38
C ALA A 61 -1.64 -15.13 12.05
N ILE A 62 -0.75 -14.58 11.23
CA ILE A 62 -1.01 -14.25 9.82
C ILE A 62 -1.13 -15.55 9.02
N GLY A 63 -2.07 -15.61 8.08
CA GLY A 63 -2.35 -16.82 7.30
C GLY A 63 -3.71 -17.45 7.62
N ALA A 64 -3.80 -18.77 7.60
CA ALA A 64 -5.07 -19.52 7.56
C ALA A 64 -6.16 -18.97 8.53
N GLY A 65 -7.24 -18.43 7.95
CA GLY A 65 -8.39 -17.90 8.68
C GLY A 65 -8.25 -16.45 9.17
N CYS A 66 -7.06 -15.84 9.07
CA CYS A 66 -6.85 -14.43 9.33
C CYS A 66 -6.95 -13.61 8.03
N PRO A 67 -7.73 -12.51 7.98
CA PRO A 67 -7.83 -11.67 6.79
C PRO A 67 -6.57 -10.83 6.52
N VAL A 68 -5.57 -10.90 7.40
CA VAL A 68 -4.28 -10.20 7.21
C VAL A 68 -3.41 -11.01 6.25
N ARG A 69 -2.97 -10.37 5.16
CA ARG A 69 -2.08 -10.96 4.17
C ARG A 69 -0.63 -11.03 4.68
N THR A 70 0.18 -11.88 4.05
CA THR A 70 1.64 -11.92 4.30
C THR A 70 2.25 -10.53 4.08
N PRO A 71 3.09 -10.04 5.00
CA PRO A 71 3.72 -8.74 4.87
C PRO A 71 4.79 -8.71 3.77
N GLU A 72 4.91 -7.59 3.08
CA GLU A 72 6.00 -7.27 2.16
C GLU A 72 6.85 -6.13 2.70
N TYR A 73 8.14 -6.11 2.34
CA TYR A 73 9.11 -5.17 2.90
C TYR A 73 9.96 -4.54 1.81
N HIS A 74 9.82 -3.22 1.64
CA HIS A 74 10.51 -2.45 0.61
C HIS A 74 10.95 -1.09 1.16
N ASP A 75 12.13 -0.60 0.74
CA ASP A 75 12.58 0.77 1.02
C ASP A 75 11.81 1.78 0.15
N LEU A 76 10.74 2.35 0.69
CA LEU A 76 9.88 3.32 0.01
C LEU A 76 10.36 4.75 0.30
N THR A 77 10.99 4.98 1.45
CA THR A 77 11.46 6.31 1.86
C THR A 77 12.79 6.71 1.20
N GLY A 78 13.57 5.71 0.76
CA GLY A 78 14.93 5.87 0.25
C GLY A 78 15.98 6.10 1.33
N ASP A 79 15.71 5.72 2.58
CA ASP A 79 16.64 5.86 3.71
C ASP A 79 17.49 4.60 3.95
N GLY A 80 17.32 3.56 3.12
CA GLY A 80 18.00 2.28 3.23
C GLY A 80 17.34 1.30 4.20
N ARG A 81 16.24 1.68 4.85
CA ARG A 81 15.41 0.81 5.69
C ARG A 81 14.12 0.48 4.95
N ASN A 82 13.57 -0.69 5.23
CA ASN A 82 12.32 -1.08 4.61
C ASN A 82 11.14 -0.52 5.40
N GLU A 83 10.07 -0.23 4.68
CA GLU A 83 8.71 -0.10 5.18
C GLU A 83 8.01 -1.45 5.15
N LEU A 84 6.99 -1.60 5.99
CA LEU A 84 6.09 -2.74 6.04
C LEU A 84 4.84 -2.42 5.20
N ILE A 85 4.58 -3.21 4.16
CA ILE A 85 3.37 -3.16 3.35
C ILE A 85 2.50 -4.37 3.72
N ILE A 86 1.22 -4.15 4.02
CA ILE A 86 0.32 -5.23 4.41
C ILE A 86 -1.12 -4.96 3.94
N GLY A 87 -1.75 -6.00 3.40
CA GLY A 87 -3.16 -5.98 3.02
C GLY A 87 -4.04 -6.65 4.06
N ILE A 88 -5.27 -6.16 4.22
CA ILE A 88 -6.28 -6.73 5.10
C ILE A 88 -7.56 -6.90 4.29
N ASP A 89 -7.91 -8.16 4.00
CA ASP A 89 -9.06 -8.52 3.18
C ASP A 89 -10.38 -8.26 3.93
N MET A 90 -11.31 -7.58 3.26
CA MET A 90 -12.64 -7.26 3.78
C MET A 90 -13.70 -8.12 3.08
N ASP A 91 -14.84 -8.31 3.73
CA ASP A 91 -15.89 -9.23 3.24
C ASP A 91 -16.60 -8.74 1.97
N ASP A 92 -16.50 -7.44 1.67
CA ASP A 92 -17.05 -6.81 0.47
C ASP A 92 -16.15 -6.93 -0.77
N GLY A 93 -15.03 -7.65 -0.66
CA GLY A 93 -14.06 -7.84 -1.73
C GLY A 93 -13.01 -6.74 -1.84
N PHE A 94 -13.04 -5.73 -0.97
CA PHE A 94 -11.99 -4.74 -0.87
C PHE A 94 -10.85 -5.23 0.02
N CYS A 95 -9.71 -4.56 -0.08
CA CYS A 95 -8.54 -4.73 0.75
C CYS A 95 -8.18 -3.38 1.36
N SER A 96 -7.99 -3.33 2.68
CA SER A 96 -7.37 -2.20 3.35
C SER A 96 -5.86 -2.35 3.26
N LEU A 97 -5.24 -1.68 2.28
CA LEU A 97 -3.79 -1.64 2.16
C LEU A 97 -3.22 -0.65 3.17
N ARG A 98 -2.24 -1.09 3.96
CA ARG A 98 -1.53 -0.26 4.94
C ARG A 98 -0.03 -0.30 4.71
N VAL A 99 0.61 0.84 4.96
CA VAL A 99 2.06 0.97 4.96
C VAL A 99 2.51 1.56 6.28
N TYR A 100 3.55 0.97 6.87
CA TYR A 100 4.15 1.42 8.12
C TYR A 100 5.64 1.68 7.92
N THR A 101 6.15 2.73 8.56
CA THR A 101 7.58 2.97 8.74
C THR A 101 7.94 2.87 10.22
N LEU A 102 9.23 2.72 10.53
CA LEU A 102 9.70 2.63 11.91
C LEU A 102 10.22 4.01 12.37
N ARG A 103 9.59 4.59 13.40
CA ARG A 103 10.02 5.87 14.00
C ARG A 103 10.29 5.71 15.48
N GLY A 104 11.53 5.99 15.90
CA GLY A 104 11.92 5.80 17.29
C GLY A 104 11.66 4.38 17.82
N GLY A 105 11.86 3.37 16.96
CA GLY A 105 11.60 1.96 17.28
C GLY A 105 10.13 1.54 17.32
N LYS A 106 9.19 2.40 16.89
CA LYS A 106 7.76 2.09 16.86
C LYS A 106 7.21 2.13 15.43
N PRO A 107 6.40 1.14 15.02
CA PRO A 107 5.67 1.23 13.77
C PRO A 107 4.73 2.43 13.77
N VAL A 108 4.79 3.23 12.71
CA VAL A 108 3.91 4.37 12.47
C VAL A 108 3.29 4.20 11.09
N ARG A 109 1.96 4.24 11.02
CA ARG A 109 1.25 4.17 9.75
C ARG A 109 1.52 5.41 8.91
N VAL A 110 1.90 5.21 7.66
CA VAL A 110 2.21 6.25 6.67
C VAL A 110 1.35 6.15 5.43
N MET A 111 0.48 5.14 5.35
CA MET A 111 -0.55 5.02 4.33
C MET A 111 -1.67 4.11 4.84
N ALA A 112 -2.90 4.47 4.51
CA ALA A 112 -4.01 3.52 4.46
C ALA A 112 -4.91 3.83 3.27
N TYR A 113 -5.25 2.79 2.52
CA TYR A 113 -6.05 2.92 1.33
C TYR A 113 -6.92 1.68 1.13
N PRO A 114 -8.24 1.79 1.39
CA PRO A 114 -9.20 0.76 1.04
C PRO A 114 -9.44 0.74 -0.47
N ALA A 115 -9.23 -0.40 -1.13
CA ALA A 115 -9.47 -0.56 -2.56
C ALA A 115 -9.68 -2.03 -2.95
N ALA A 116 -10.32 -2.27 -4.10
CA ALA A 116 -10.40 -3.59 -4.74
C ALA A 116 -9.05 -3.96 -5.40
N VAL A 117 -8.01 -4.10 -4.58
CA VAL A 117 -6.63 -4.31 -5.02
C VAL A 117 -6.44 -5.73 -5.54
N HIS A 118 -6.14 -5.85 -6.84
CA HIS A 118 -5.76 -7.10 -7.48
C HIS A 118 -4.26 -7.36 -7.40
N SER A 119 -3.42 -6.31 -7.53
CA SER A 119 -1.96 -6.44 -7.47
C SER A 119 -1.32 -5.20 -6.85
N VAL A 120 -0.25 -5.42 -6.07
CA VAL A 120 0.62 -4.38 -5.52
C VAL A 120 2.01 -4.59 -6.11
N GLN A 121 2.64 -3.50 -6.55
CA GLN A 121 3.99 -3.52 -7.13
C GLN A 121 4.80 -2.39 -6.55
N VAL A 122 6.10 -2.62 -6.35
CA VAL A 122 7.05 -1.56 -6.01
C VAL A 122 8.01 -1.39 -7.18
N SER A 123 8.07 -0.17 -7.72
CA SER A 123 8.97 0.19 -8.81
C SER A 123 9.85 1.37 -8.39
N GLY A 124 11.13 1.10 -8.14
CA GLY A 124 11.99 2.08 -7.48
C GLY A 124 11.48 2.32 -6.05
N ARG A 125 10.85 3.47 -5.82
CA ARG A 125 10.22 3.85 -4.53
C ARG A 125 8.73 4.10 -4.64
N ASP A 126 8.16 3.89 -5.83
CA ASP A 126 6.76 4.12 -6.08
C ASP A 126 5.99 2.85 -5.74
N LEU A 127 4.95 3.00 -4.94
CA LEU A 127 3.97 1.96 -4.66
C LEU A 127 2.85 2.05 -5.69
N ILE A 128 2.70 1.01 -6.50
CA ILE A 128 1.76 0.95 -7.62
C ILE A 128 0.68 -0.07 -7.28
N LEU A 129 -0.57 0.37 -7.28
CA LEU A 129 -1.73 -0.46 -7.07
C LEU A 129 -2.43 -0.70 -8.40
N TRP A 130 -2.75 -1.94 -8.68
CA TRP A 130 -3.67 -2.33 -9.74
C TRP A 130 -4.98 -2.76 -9.10
N GLU A 131 -6.04 -2.04 -9.43
CA GLU A 131 -7.35 -2.14 -8.80
C GLU A 131 -8.41 -2.50 -9.83
N ASP A 132 -9.33 -3.36 -9.42
CA ASP A 132 -10.54 -3.61 -10.18
C ASP A 132 -11.46 -2.38 -10.11
N THR A 133 -12.17 -2.11 -11.20
CA THR A 133 -13.11 -0.99 -11.26
C THR A 133 -14.53 -1.51 -11.40
N ALA A 134 -15.52 -0.64 -11.11
CA ALA A 134 -16.92 -0.94 -11.38
C ALA A 134 -17.22 -1.14 -12.88
N THR A 135 -16.28 -0.81 -13.78
CA THR A 135 -16.39 -1.05 -15.22
C THR A 135 -15.51 -2.24 -15.58
N PRO A 136 -16.07 -3.44 -15.87
CA PRO A 136 -15.28 -4.68 -16.01
C PRO A 136 -14.14 -4.65 -17.03
N ASP A 137 -14.25 -3.82 -18.06
CA ASP A 137 -13.24 -3.66 -19.11
C ASP A 137 -12.09 -2.71 -18.73
N TYR A 138 -12.10 -2.16 -17.52
CA TYR A 138 -11.12 -1.20 -17.03
C TYR A 138 -10.50 -1.64 -15.72
N GLN A 139 -9.19 -1.46 -15.64
CA GLN A 139 -8.42 -1.50 -14.41
C GLN A 139 -7.94 -0.10 -14.08
N GLN A 140 -7.87 0.20 -12.79
CA GLN A 140 -7.28 1.42 -12.28
C GLN A 140 -5.84 1.16 -11.84
N ARG A 141 -4.94 2.06 -12.21
CA ARG A 141 -3.57 2.12 -11.71
C ARG A 141 -3.44 3.35 -10.83
N THR A 142 -3.14 3.15 -9.55
CA THR A 142 -2.89 4.23 -8.59
C THR A 142 -1.44 4.19 -8.14
N VAL A 143 -0.79 5.35 -8.09
CA VAL A 143 0.62 5.48 -7.71
C VAL A 143 0.75 6.34 -6.47
N TYR A 144 1.51 5.84 -5.49
CA TYR A 144 1.91 6.58 -4.30
C TYR A 144 3.44 6.68 -4.25
N ALA A 145 3.94 7.81 -3.77
CA ALA A 145 5.36 8.01 -3.50
C ALA A 145 5.55 8.66 -2.12
N TRP A 146 6.73 8.47 -1.54
CA TRP A 146 7.05 9.07 -0.24
C TRP A 146 7.21 10.59 -0.32
N ASP A 147 6.42 11.33 0.46
CA ASP A 147 6.66 12.74 0.76
C ASP A 147 7.41 12.86 2.09
N ALA A 148 8.67 13.31 2.03
CA ALA A 148 9.53 13.49 3.21
C ALA A 148 9.11 14.67 4.12
N GLY A 149 8.43 15.68 3.58
CA GLY A 149 7.90 16.83 4.30
C GLY A 149 6.66 16.47 5.11
N GLN A 150 5.69 15.78 4.49
CA GLN A 150 4.49 15.29 5.16
C GLN A 150 4.73 13.99 5.94
N ARG A 151 5.82 13.30 5.63
CA ARG A 151 6.18 12.00 6.21
C ARG A 151 5.07 10.97 6.02
N THR A 152 4.52 10.90 4.82
CA THR A 152 3.43 10.00 4.42
C THR A 152 3.66 9.52 2.99
N MET A 153 3.05 8.40 2.61
CA MET A 153 2.88 8.06 1.20
C MET A 153 1.82 8.99 0.62
N GLU A 154 2.21 9.80 -0.35
CA GLU A 154 1.35 10.77 -1.02
C GLU A 154 0.91 10.23 -2.38
N PHE A 155 -0.38 10.41 -2.68
CA PHE A 155 -0.95 10.12 -3.99
C PHE A 155 -0.23 10.92 -5.09
N GLN A 156 0.17 10.23 -6.16
CA GLN A 156 0.86 10.85 -7.30
C GLN A 156 -0.02 10.89 -8.54
N SER A 157 -0.60 9.75 -8.92
CA SER A 157 -1.45 9.65 -10.09
C SER A 157 -2.47 8.52 -10.00
N GLN A 158 -3.54 8.67 -10.78
CA GLN A 158 -4.54 7.65 -11.03
C GLN A 158 -4.81 7.58 -12.53
N GLU A 159 -4.75 6.39 -13.08
CA GLU A 159 -4.94 6.14 -14.51
C GLU A 159 -5.93 4.98 -14.71
N TYR A 160 -6.85 5.12 -15.66
CA TYR A 160 -7.75 4.04 -16.06
C TYR A 160 -7.22 3.39 -17.33
N ARG A 161 -6.98 2.09 -17.28
CA ARG A 161 -6.49 1.31 -18.41
C ARG A 161 -7.54 0.30 -18.85
N ARG A 162 -7.85 0.32 -20.15
CA ARG A 162 -8.69 -0.74 -20.75
C ARG A 162 -7.92 -2.06 -20.77
N VAL A 163 -8.50 -3.11 -20.22
CA VAL A 163 -7.95 -4.48 -20.26
C VAL A 163 -8.41 -5.14 -21.58
N ARG A 164 -7.48 -5.64 -22.40
CA ARG A 164 -7.87 -6.39 -23.61
C ARG A 164 -8.39 -7.76 -23.20
N GLY A 165 -9.70 -7.98 -23.27
CA GLY A 165 -10.30 -9.26 -22.84
C GLY A 165 -11.79 -9.49 -23.09
N ALA A 166 -12.56 -8.53 -23.61
CA ALA A 166 -13.94 -8.76 -24.04
C ALA A 166 -14.17 -8.20 -25.46
N GLY A 167 -14.19 -9.09 -26.46
CA GLY A 167 -14.66 -8.78 -27.81
C GLY A 167 -13.60 -8.27 -28.81
N SER A 168 -12.77 -9.17 -29.33
CA SER A 168 -12.30 -9.10 -30.73
C SER A 168 -11.66 -10.44 -31.14
N SER A 169 -12.51 -11.43 -31.41
CA SER A 169 -12.11 -12.42 -32.43
C SER A 169 -12.22 -11.74 -33.79
N PRO A 170 -11.20 -11.79 -34.66
CA PRO A 170 -11.36 -11.37 -36.05
C PRO A 170 -12.43 -12.24 -36.72
N PRO A 171 -13.29 -11.71 -37.60
CA PRO A 171 -14.16 -12.57 -38.40
C PRO A 171 -13.28 -13.53 -39.19
N ALA A 172 -13.58 -14.83 -39.06
CA ALA A 172 -12.98 -15.85 -39.89
C ALA A 172 -13.22 -15.48 -41.35
N LYS A 173 -12.15 -15.44 -42.16
CA LYS A 173 -12.27 -15.31 -43.61
C LYS A 173 -12.99 -16.55 -44.13
N GLY A 174 -14.30 -16.42 -44.37
CA GLY A 174 -15.06 -17.39 -45.14
C GLY A 174 -14.59 -17.33 -46.59
N GLY A 175 -13.95 -18.40 -47.04
CA GLY A 175 -13.67 -18.62 -48.45
C GLY A 175 -14.89 -19.23 -49.14
N SER A 176 -15.22 -18.68 -50.30
CA SER A 176 -15.80 -19.36 -51.47
C SER A 176 -15.50 -18.51 -52.69
#